data_AF-Q2TM36-F1
#
_entry.id   AF-Q2TM36-F1
#
_cell.length_a   1.000
_cell.length_b   1.000
_cell.length_c   1.000
_cell.angle_alpha   90.00
_cell.angle_beta   90.00
_cell.angle_gamma   90.00
#
_symmetry.space_group_name_H-M   'P 1'
#
loop_
_entity.id
_entity.type
_entity.pdbx_description
1 polymer ?
#
loop_
_entity_poly.entity_id
_entity_poly.type
_entity_poly.pdbx_seq_one_letter_code
_entity_poly.pdbx_strand_id
1 'polypeptide(L)'
;MTAPVCVRRRIRQLDRRGLSHRGISRKLGVSRTTVARYADHGDYSPKPLGSGHAGRSLVDAGYSAVVDGWPAADLRMPVKQRHTATRVYERLVAECGFTGSYSSVQRWVRRWRREHRMESDGFAELEWTPGSMQVDFGQAGAVIAGVERVARFLVASFPYSNMRRVVALPGETSECVCQGLLWIFERMGMAPRVAVFDNATGVGHRRPEGTAARTRLSSLFCAHHGFGPRFRDPYSGHEKGSVENAVGFAGRNLMVPMPSAGSFRASARVRLDACERVAGSDHCRHDVPVIELFEAEKDHMLPLPGVRFDPCDWRSVKTDKTGAATIDANRYPAGPKWRSMRLQAGARVFEIEPRGPDGETITTPERIWGHSAEPQADPASLLAIIARKPRIWGESPIGNDFPETVRALPDRMDARTRSDPLDDIRAVAADCGLAATVKAVETVTNAGRTVDRAAIGTCAKRILEGAGTEGGQDLKRYDKYMKEAE
;
A
#
# COMPACT_ATOMS: atom_id res chain seq x y z
N MET A 1 8.91 52.55 16.72
CA MET A 1 7.66 51.81 16.48
C MET A 1 7.02 52.28 15.19
N THR A 2 6.70 51.37 14.30
CA THR A 2 6.14 51.68 12.97
C THR A 2 4.61 51.78 13.09
N ALA A 3 4.01 52.91 12.73
CA ALA A 3 2.54 53.07 12.88
C ALA A 3 1.79 52.07 11.99
N PRO A 4 0.63 51.53 12.39
CA PRO A 4 -0.20 50.67 11.56
C PRO A 4 -0.59 51.35 10.23
N VAL A 5 -0.75 50.57 9.16
CA VAL A 5 -1.05 51.09 7.80
C VAL A 5 -2.34 51.93 7.78
N CYS A 6 -3.34 51.56 8.58
CA CYS A 6 -4.59 52.32 8.71
C CYS A 6 -4.38 53.75 9.26
N VAL A 7 -3.44 53.91 10.20
CA VAL A 7 -3.07 55.21 10.79
C VAL A 7 -2.30 56.04 9.76
N ARG A 8 -1.36 55.43 9.02
CA ARG A 8 -0.62 56.11 7.92
C ARG A 8 -1.57 56.61 6.84
N ARG A 9 -2.55 55.80 6.44
CA ARG A 9 -3.60 56.18 5.48
C ARG A 9 -4.38 57.40 5.94
N ARG A 10 -4.77 57.43 7.23
CA ARG A 10 -5.59 58.51 7.79
C ARG A 10 -4.82 59.82 7.96
N ILE A 11 -3.51 59.74 8.26
CA ILE A 11 -2.61 60.90 8.24
C ILE A 11 -2.62 61.56 6.86
N ARG A 12 -2.36 60.80 5.78
CA ARG A 12 -2.34 61.35 4.41
C ARG A 12 -3.69 61.89 3.93
N GLN A 13 -4.79 61.25 4.31
CA GLN A 13 -6.12 61.73 3.97
C GLN A 13 -6.44 63.09 4.59
N LEU A 14 -6.05 63.31 5.85
CA LEU A 14 -6.28 64.58 6.54
C LEU A 14 -5.31 65.66 6.03
N ASP A 15 -4.08 65.29 5.74
CA ASP A 15 -3.08 66.18 5.15
C ASP A 15 -3.50 66.69 3.76
N ARG A 16 -3.94 65.79 2.86
CA ARG A 16 -4.51 66.17 1.56
C ARG A 16 -5.78 67.02 1.64
N ARG A 17 -6.50 66.97 2.76
CA ARG A 17 -7.68 67.82 3.02
C ARG A 17 -7.30 69.19 3.61
N GLY A 18 -6.00 69.51 3.68
CA GLY A 18 -5.49 70.80 4.14
C GLY A 18 -5.42 70.95 5.66
N LEU A 19 -5.56 69.87 6.45
CA LEU A 19 -5.38 69.97 7.90
C LEU A 19 -3.90 70.13 8.24
N SER A 20 -3.57 71.10 9.07
CA SER A 20 -2.20 71.24 9.59
C SER A 20 -1.75 69.98 10.34
N HIS A 21 -0.46 69.67 10.30
CA HIS A 21 0.14 68.55 11.05
C HIS A 21 -0.22 68.57 12.55
N ARG A 22 -0.39 69.76 13.14
CA ARG A 22 -0.85 69.94 14.54
C ARG A 22 -2.32 69.54 14.73
N GLY A 23 -3.17 69.74 13.74
CA GLY A 23 -4.56 69.27 13.71
C GLY A 23 -4.65 67.75 13.55
N ILE A 24 -3.83 67.18 12.66
CA ILE A 24 -3.78 65.73 12.42
C ILE A 24 -3.28 64.98 13.66
N SER A 25 -2.22 65.47 14.30
CA SER A 25 -1.65 64.91 15.52
C SER A 25 -2.67 64.84 16.66
N ARG A 26 -3.43 65.92 16.89
CA ARG A 26 -4.52 65.95 17.90
C ARG A 26 -5.67 65.01 17.54
N LYS A 27 -6.05 64.95 16.26
CA LYS A 27 -7.20 64.15 15.80
C LYS A 27 -6.94 62.65 15.79
N LEU A 28 -5.70 62.22 15.61
CA LEU A 28 -5.32 60.81 15.53
C LEU A 28 -4.59 60.29 16.78
N GLY A 29 -4.25 61.16 17.74
CA GLY A 29 -3.49 60.78 18.94
C GLY A 29 -2.05 60.34 18.62
N VAL A 30 -1.49 60.80 17.50
CA VAL A 30 -0.17 60.39 16.99
C VAL A 30 0.82 61.55 17.11
N SER A 31 2.09 61.26 17.43
CA SER A 31 3.11 62.30 17.56
C SER A 31 3.27 63.11 16.27
N ARG A 32 3.57 64.41 16.39
CA ARG A 32 3.79 65.30 15.25
C ARG A 32 4.92 64.83 14.33
N THR A 33 5.96 64.20 14.91
CA THR A 33 7.07 63.60 14.16
C THR A 33 6.61 62.44 13.29
N THR A 34 5.68 61.62 13.78
CA THR A 34 5.10 60.51 13.02
C THR A 34 4.13 61.02 11.95
N VAL A 35 3.39 62.10 12.22
CA VAL A 35 2.54 62.78 11.23
C VAL A 35 3.38 63.31 10.07
N ALA A 36 4.41 64.12 10.33
CA ALA A 36 5.30 64.65 9.29
C ALA A 36 5.97 63.52 8.50
N ARG A 37 6.52 62.51 9.19
CA ARG A 37 7.16 61.35 8.57
C ARG A 37 6.28 60.64 7.55
N TYR A 38 4.96 60.60 7.74
CA TYR A 38 4.02 59.90 6.85
C TYR A 38 3.24 60.84 5.92
N ALA A 39 3.07 62.12 6.25
CA ALA A 39 2.55 63.10 5.30
C ALA A 39 3.55 63.27 4.13
N ASP A 40 4.83 63.45 4.48
CA ASP A 40 5.91 63.80 3.56
C ASP A 40 6.56 62.58 2.88
N HIS A 41 6.17 61.35 3.25
CA HIS A 41 6.85 60.11 2.81
C HIS A 41 6.82 59.89 1.28
N GLY A 42 5.98 60.61 0.53
CA GLY A 42 5.95 60.59 -0.94
C GLY A 42 5.50 59.26 -1.54
N ASP A 43 6.40 58.28 -1.53
CA ASP A 43 6.28 56.92 -2.09
C ASP A 43 5.94 55.88 -1.02
N TYR A 44 4.86 55.13 -1.25
CA TYR A 44 4.38 54.02 -0.41
C TYR A 44 4.38 52.68 -1.16
N SER A 45 5.03 52.63 -2.32
CA SER A 45 5.18 51.40 -3.08
C SER A 45 5.82 50.34 -2.18
N PRO A 46 5.33 49.08 -2.21
CA PRO A 46 5.94 48.00 -1.47
C PRO A 46 7.38 47.84 -1.96
N LYS A 47 8.34 48.18 -1.09
CA LYS A 47 9.75 47.92 -1.36
C LYS A 47 10.03 46.46 -1.01
N PRO A 48 10.86 45.76 -1.79
CA PRO A 48 11.38 44.47 -1.38
C PRO A 48 11.94 44.61 0.03
N LEU A 49 11.67 43.65 0.91
CA LEU A 49 12.35 43.57 2.19
C LEU A 49 13.84 43.48 1.87
N GLY A 50 14.56 44.59 2.03
CA GLY A 50 15.98 44.64 1.76
C GLY A 50 16.64 43.49 2.51
N SER A 51 17.57 42.80 1.84
CA SER A 51 18.43 41.79 2.44
C SER A 51 19.18 42.44 3.60
N GLY A 52 18.56 42.46 4.78
CA GLY A 52 19.20 42.89 5.99
C GLY A 52 20.42 42.00 6.13
N HIS A 53 21.60 42.60 6.05
CA HIS A 53 22.84 41.92 6.40
C HIS A 53 22.61 41.37 7.80
N ALA A 54 22.40 40.05 7.90
CA ALA A 54 22.36 39.37 9.17
C ALA A 54 23.68 39.71 9.88
N GLY A 55 23.60 40.16 11.13
CA GLY A 55 24.80 40.51 11.90
C GLY A 55 25.85 39.41 11.78
N ARG A 56 27.12 39.82 11.62
CA ARG A 56 28.27 38.92 11.41
C ARG A 56 28.18 37.73 12.36
N SER A 57 27.90 36.56 11.83
CA SER A 57 27.89 35.32 12.61
C SER A 57 29.33 34.96 13.00
N LEU A 58 29.51 34.15 14.04
CA LEU A 58 30.85 33.65 14.41
C LEU A 58 31.52 32.88 13.25
N VAL A 59 30.71 32.34 12.33
CA VAL A 59 31.18 31.71 11.11
C VAL A 59 31.78 32.74 10.13
N ASP A 60 31.22 33.96 10.05
CA ASP A 60 31.76 35.08 9.27
C ASP A 60 33.10 35.59 9.84
N ALA A 61 33.39 35.32 11.11
CA ALA A 61 34.54 35.88 11.83
C ALA A 61 35.82 35.02 11.79
N GLY A 62 35.83 33.87 11.10
CA GLY A 62 37.05 33.06 10.98
C GLY A 62 36.90 31.62 10.50
N TYR A 63 35.67 31.09 10.37
CA TYR A 63 35.44 29.69 9.99
C TYR A 63 34.89 29.53 8.56
N SER A 64 34.64 30.63 7.86
CA SER A 64 34.05 30.66 6.52
C SER A 64 34.78 29.77 5.52
N ALA A 65 36.11 29.89 5.42
CA ALA A 65 36.90 29.12 4.46
C ALA A 65 36.81 27.59 4.69
N VAL A 66 36.74 27.15 5.94
CA VAL A 66 36.62 25.72 6.29
C VAL A 66 35.20 25.22 6.01
N VAL A 67 34.18 26.01 6.40
CA VAL A 67 32.77 25.68 6.20
C VAL A 67 32.36 25.72 4.73
N ASP A 68 33.02 26.53 3.90
CA ASP A 68 32.81 26.56 2.45
C ASP A 68 33.56 25.43 1.74
N GLY A 69 34.73 25.04 2.28
CA GLY A 69 35.56 23.96 1.73
C GLY A 69 34.92 22.58 1.77
N TRP A 70 34.20 22.23 2.84
CA TRP A 70 33.56 20.89 2.93
C TRP A 70 32.39 20.70 1.95
N PRO A 71 31.41 21.62 1.84
CA PRO A 71 30.37 21.55 0.81
C PRO A 71 30.91 21.68 -0.61
N ALA A 72 32.02 22.40 -0.84
CA ALA A 72 32.69 22.43 -2.14
C ALA A 72 33.28 21.06 -2.51
N ALA A 73 33.91 20.37 -1.56
CA ALA A 73 34.42 19.00 -1.76
C ALA A 73 33.29 18.00 -2.01
N ASP A 74 32.14 18.17 -1.33
CA ASP A 74 30.95 17.33 -1.51
C ASP A 74 30.40 17.31 -2.94
N LEU A 75 30.65 18.35 -3.73
CA LEU A 75 30.18 18.41 -5.12
C LEU A 75 30.72 17.25 -5.96
N ARG A 76 31.90 16.71 -5.62
CA ARG A 76 32.53 15.56 -6.29
C ARG A 76 32.10 14.21 -5.72
N MET A 77 31.29 14.19 -4.65
CA MET A 77 30.85 12.98 -3.96
C MET A 77 29.40 12.60 -4.33
N PRO A 78 29.04 11.29 -4.30
CA PRO A 78 27.66 10.84 -4.44
C PRO A 78 26.73 11.49 -3.41
N VAL A 79 25.48 11.77 -3.78
CA VAL A 79 24.52 12.53 -2.94
C VAL A 79 24.36 11.98 -1.53
N LYS A 80 24.39 10.65 -1.36
CA LYS A 80 24.26 9.97 -0.07
C LYS A 80 25.49 10.12 0.85
N GLN A 81 26.60 10.64 0.34
CA GLN A 81 27.88 10.78 1.05
C GLN A 81 28.29 12.26 1.24
N ARG A 82 27.36 13.20 1.06
CA ARG A 82 27.60 14.64 1.25
C ARG A 82 27.30 15.06 2.69
N HIS A 83 28.01 16.08 3.18
CA HIS A 83 27.84 16.59 4.52
C HIS A 83 26.45 17.24 4.71
N THR A 84 25.78 16.85 5.79
CA THR A 84 24.60 17.57 6.31
C THR A 84 25.06 18.78 7.13
N ALA A 85 24.18 19.77 7.33
CA ALA A 85 24.49 20.92 8.18
C ALA A 85 24.87 20.49 9.61
N THR A 86 24.28 19.39 10.10
CA THR A 86 24.62 18.77 11.38
C THR A 86 26.04 18.22 11.36
N ARG A 87 26.42 17.49 10.31
CA ARG A 87 27.77 16.95 10.18
C ARG A 87 28.83 18.05 10.05
N VAL A 88 28.53 19.12 9.32
CA VAL A 88 29.39 20.31 9.24
C VAL A 88 29.59 20.90 10.64
N TYR A 89 28.53 21.06 11.44
CA TYR A 89 28.63 21.60 12.79
C TYR A 89 29.47 20.71 13.73
N GLU A 90 29.21 19.40 13.75
CA GLU A 90 29.97 18.44 14.57
C GLU A 90 31.47 18.49 14.27
N ARG A 91 31.83 18.51 12.98
CA ARG A 91 33.22 18.61 12.55
C ARG A 91 33.82 19.96 12.90
N LEU A 92 33.07 21.05 12.81
CA LEU A 92 33.57 22.38 13.18
C LEU A 92 33.89 22.47 14.69
N VAL A 93 33.07 21.84 15.53
CA VAL A 93 33.30 21.76 16.99
C VAL A 93 34.50 20.86 17.29
N ALA A 94 34.53 19.65 16.71
CA ALA A 94 35.54 18.64 17.03
C ALA A 94 36.93 18.94 16.42
N GLU A 95 36.98 19.44 15.18
CA GLU A 95 38.22 19.62 14.42
C GLU A 95 38.75 21.06 14.48
N CYS A 96 37.88 22.05 14.76
CA CYS A 96 38.23 23.47 14.68
C CYS A 96 37.90 24.28 15.97
N GLY A 97 37.38 23.63 17.01
CA GLY A 97 37.10 24.27 18.30
C GLY A 97 36.00 25.33 18.24
N PHE A 98 35.03 25.19 17.34
CA PHE A 98 33.95 26.16 17.18
C PHE A 98 33.05 26.26 18.42
N THR A 99 32.85 27.49 18.92
CA THR A 99 32.03 27.78 20.12
C THR A 99 30.67 28.40 19.79
N GLY A 100 30.34 28.58 18.51
CA GLY A 100 29.08 29.15 18.08
C GLY A 100 27.93 28.14 18.03
N SER A 101 26.70 28.64 17.80
CA SER A 101 25.51 27.78 17.73
C SER A 101 25.37 27.03 16.40
N TYR A 102 24.76 25.84 16.46
CA TYR A 102 24.32 25.07 15.29
C TYR A 102 23.50 25.92 14.30
N SER A 103 22.59 26.75 14.80
CA SER A 103 21.73 27.63 14.00
C SER A 103 22.51 28.63 13.11
N SER A 104 23.72 29.01 13.52
CA SER A 104 24.60 29.86 12.71
C SER A 104 25.23 29.07 11.55
N VAL A 105 25.70 27.85 11.80
CA VAL A 105 26.25 26.95 10.78
C VAL A 105 25.16 26.49 9.81
N GLN A 106 23.97 26.16 10.29
CA GLN A 106 22.82 25.80 9.45
C GLN A 106 22.41 26.95 8.51
N ARG A 107 22.37 28.20 9.00
CA ARG A 107 22.10 29.38 8.16
C ARG A 107 23.20 29.58 7.12
N TRP A 108 24.46 29.40 7.51
CA TRP A 108 25.60 29.49 6.61
C TRP A 108 25.56 28.46 5.48
N VAL A 109 25.42 27.18 5.82
CA VAL A 109 25.34 26.08 4.84
C VAL A 109 24.14 26.28 3.90
N ARG A 110 23.00 26.79 4.41
CA ARG A 110 21.85 27.17 3.58
C ARG A 110 22.13 28.32 2.64
N ARG A 111 22.90 29.33 3.07
CA ARG A 111 23.34 30.45 2.23
C ARG A 111 24.30 29.94 1.14
N TRP A 112 25.34 29.21 1.52
CA TRP A 112 26.32 28.63 0.60
C TRP A 112 25.66 27.76 -0.47
N ARG A 113 24.73 26.86 -0.09
CA ARG A 113 23.99 26.00 -1.05
C ARG A 113 23.09 26.80 -2.00
N ARG A 114 22.65 27.99 -1.60
CA ARG A 114 21.83 28.88 -2.45
C ARG A 114 22.71 29.61 -3.46
N GLU A 115 23.86 30.10 -3.01
CA GLU A 115 24.86 30.81 -3.82
C GLU A 115 25.56 29.87 -4.81
N HIS A 116 25.78 28.61 -4.40
CA HIS A 116 26.42 27.55 -5.20
C HIS A 116 25.40 26.54 -5.73
N ARG A 117 24.13 26.95 -5.82
CA ARG A 117 23.11 26.16 -6.52
C ARG A 117 23.54 26.13 -7.98
N MET A 118 23.89 24.95 -8.49
CA MET A 118 24.11 24.78 -9.93
C MET A 118 22.89 25.33 -10.68
N GLU A 119 23.11 25.99 -11.80
CA GLU A 119 22.05 26.33 -12.75
C GLU A 119 21.31 25.03 -13.08
N SER A 120 20.17 24.83 -12.43
CA SER A 120 19.21 23.82 -12.84
C SER A 120 18.33 24.51 -13.85
N ASP A 121 18.20 23.94 -15.05
CA ASP A 121 17.04 24.21 -15.89
C ASP A 121 15.82 24.13 -14.98
N GLY A 122 15.20 25.27 -14.70
CA GLY A 122 14.05 25.33 -13.81
C GLY A 122 13.05 24.26 -14.28
N PHE A 123 12.41 23.56 -13.34
CA PHE A 123 11.37 22.59 -13.72
C PHE A 123 10.26 23.37 -14.44
N ALA A 124 10.13 23.16 -15.75
CA ALA A 124 9.01 23.68 -16.51
C ALA A 124 7.72 23.08 -15.95
N GLU A 125 6.69 23.90 -15.84
CA GLU A 125 5.35 23.45 -15.47
C GLU A 125 4.81 22.56 -16.59
N LEU A 126 4.69 21.26 -16.31
CA LEU A 126 4.13 20.31 -17.27
C LEU A 126 2.61 20.36 -17.18
N GLU A 127 1.95 20.76 -18.27
CA GLU A 127 0.51 20.56 -18.45
C GLU A 127 0.25 19.09 -18.75
N TRP A 128 -0.36 18.39 -17.79
CA TRP A 128 -0.79 17.01 -17.96
C TRP A 128 -2.19 16.98 -18.53
N THR A 129 -2.41 16.20 -19.59
CA THR A 129 -3.76 15.96 -20.13
C THR A 129 -4.64 15.35 -19.04
N PRO A 130 -5.82 15.94 -18.75
CA PRO A 130 -6.81 15.36 -17.84
C PRO A 130 -7.07 13.88 -18.15
N GLY A 131 -7.21 13.05 -17.11
CA GLY A 131 -7.43 11.61 -17.27
C GLY A 131 -6.15 10.80 -17.45
N SER A 132 -4.98 11.44 -17.31
CA SER A 132 -3.68 10.78 -17.27
C SER A 132 -3.28 10.44 -15.85
N MET A 133 -2.72 9.25 -15.66
CA MET A 133 -2.31 8.73 -14.35
C MET A 133 -0.82 8.41 -14.36
N GLN A 134 -0.13 8.67 -13.24
CA GLN A 134 1.22 8.18 -12.97
C GLN A 134 1.17 7.12 -11.87
N VAL A 135 1.92 6.04 -12.03
CA VAL A 135 1.93 4.90 -11.13
C VAL A 135 3.35 4.63 -10.65
N ASP A 136 3.52 4.51 -9.34
CA ASP A 136 4.80 4.13 -8.72
C ASP A 136 4.55 3.34 -7.42
N PHE A 137 5.61 2.71 -6.91
CA PHE A 137 5.60 2.02 -5.63
C PHE A 137 6.39 2.78 -4.58
N GLY A 138 5.87 2.75 -3.36
CA GLY A 138 6.65 3.01 -2.16
C GLY A 138 6.67 1.81 -1.24
N GLN A 139 7.45 1.93 -0.17
CA GLN A 139 7.56 0.92 0.88
C GLN A 139 7.34 1.54 2.25
N ALA A 140 6.63 0.84 3.12
CA ALA A 140 6.52 1.21 4.53
C ALA A 140 6.21 -0.03 5.38
N GLY A 141 6.55 0.02 6.66
CA GLY A 141 6.13 -0.99 7.62
C GLY A 141 4.60 -1.02 7.78
N ALA A 142 4.04 -2.21 7.94
CA ALA A 142 2.63 -2.42 8.24
C ALA A 142 2.43 -3.74 8.98
N VAL A 143 1.41 -3.79 9.83
CA VAL A 143 0.95 -5.04 10.45
C VAL A 143 -0.20 -5.60 9.60
N ILE A 144 0.02 -6.73 8.95
CA ILE A 144 -0.99 -7.40 8.12
C ILE A 144 -1.24 -8.79 8.67
N ALA A 145 -2.50 -9.08 8.98
CA ALA A 145 -2.93 -10.33 9.62
C ALA A 145 -2.13 -10.62 10.91
N GLY A 146 -1.88 -9.59 11.72
CA GLY A 146 -1.11 -9.69 12.97
C GLY A 146 0.41 -9.78 12.80
N VAL A 147 0.94 -9.81 11.57
CA VAL A 147 2.38 -9.92 11.30
C VAL A 147 2.93 -8.60 10.77
N GLU A 148 3.95 -8.06 11.45
CA GLU A 148 4.71 -6.91 10.99
C GLU A 148 5.54 -7.28 9.75
N ARG A 149 5.41 -6.48 8.69
CA ARG A 149 6.11 -6.69 7.42
C ARG A 149 6.31 -5.37 6.68
N VAL A 150 7.26 -5.37 5.74
CA VAL A 150 7.40 -4.26 4.78
C VAL A 150 6.36 -4.44 3.68
N ALA A 151 5.30 -3.63 3.70
CA ALA A 151 4.31 -3.60 2.64
C ALA A 151 4.80 -2.74 1.47
N ARG A 152 4.48 -3.19 0.26
CA ARG A 152 4.62 -2.39 -0.97
C ARG A 152 3.32 -1.63 -1.15
N PHE A 153 3.35 -0.32 -1.32
CA PHE A 153 2.14 0.44 -1.59
C PHE A 153 2.21 1.03 -3.00
N LEU A 154 1.23 0.68 -3.82
CA LEU A 154 1.06 1.24 -5.16
C LEU A 154 0.35 2.59 -5.01
N VAL A 155 0.93 3.62 -5.62
CA VAL A 155 0.40 4.98 -5.66
C VAL A 155 0.03 5.30 -7.10
N ALA A 156 -1.24 5.62 -7.33
CA ALA A 156 -1.72 6.25 -8.55
C ALA A 156 -1.92 7.75 -8.29
N SER A 157 -1.18 8.59 -9.00
CA SER A 157 -1.29 10.05 -8.96
C SER A 157 -1.93 10.55 -10.24
N PHE A 158 -2.92 11.45 -10.14
CA PHE A 158 -3.57 12.13 -11.26
C PHE A 158 -3.08 13.58 -11.24
N PRO A 159 -2.10 13.96 -12.10
CA PRO A 159 -1.42 15.24 -11.96
C PRO A 159 -2.33 16.46 -12.20
N TYR A 160 -3.40 16.31 -12.98
CA TYR A 160 -4.33 17.40 -13.29
C TYR A 160 -5.15 17.82 -12.06
N SER A 161 -5.86 16.87 -11.42
CA SER A 161 -6.63 17.13 -10.20
C SER A 161 -5.79 17.08 -8.92
N ASN A 162 -4.53 16.63 -9.00
CA ASN A 162 -3.70 16.27 -7.86
C ASN A 162 -4.31 15.14 -6.99
N MET A 163 -5.25 14.37 -7.53
CA MET A 163 -5.83 13.22 -6.85
C MET A 163 -4.80 12.11 -6.67
N ARG A 164 -4.86 11.42 -5.53
CA ARG A 164 -3.96 10.31 -5.19
C ARG A 164 -4.77 9.13 -4.71
N ARG A 165 -4.45 7.93 -5.19
CA ARG A 165 -5.04 6.67 -4.73
C ARG A 165 -3.91 5.73 -4.31
N VAL A 166 -4.07 5.13 -3.14
CA VAL A 166 -3.03 4.28 -2.54
C VAL A 166 -3.62 2.95 -2.12
N VAL A 167 -2.95 1.87 -2.49
CA VAL A 167 -3.29 0.51 -2.07
C VAL A 167 -2.05 -0.22 -1.60
N ALA A 168 -2.16 -1.00 -0.52
CA ALA A 168 -1.07 -1.84 -0.06
C ALA A 168 -1.17 -3.24 -0.66
N LEU A 169 -0.02 -3.78 -1.04
CA LEU A 169 0.16 -5.05 -1.73
C LEU A 169 1.35 -5.81 -1.11
N PRO A 170 1.36 -7.14 -1.25
CA PRO A 170 2.45 -7.97 -0.73
C PRO A 170 3.74 -7.90 -1.58
N GLY A 171 3.67 -7.41 -2.82
CA GLY A 171 4.81 -7.34 -3.73
C GLY A 171 4.59 -6.37 -4.91
N GLU A 172 5.51 -6.38 -5.87
CA GLU A 172 5.54 -5.50 -7.05
C GLU A 172 5.47 -6.29 -8.38
N THR A 173 5.02 -7.54 -8.33
CA THR A 173 4.89 -8.40 -9.52
C THR A 173 3.73 -7.93 -10.41
N SER A 174 3.65 -8.46 -11.64
CA SER A 174 2.59 -8.13 -12.59
C SER A 174 1.19 -8.29 -11.99
N GLU A 175 0.97 -9.38 -11.24
CA GLU A 175 -0.28 -9.69 -10.56
C GLU A 175 -0.61 -8.61 -9.52
N CYS A 176 0.39 -8.18 -8.73
CA CYS A 176 0.23 -7.11 -7.74
C CYS A 176 -0.12 -5.78 -8.41
N VAL A 177 0.59 -5.41 -9.48
CA VAL A 177 0.30 -4.16 -10.21
C VAL A 177 -1.12 -4.18 -10.77
N CYS A 178 -1.49 -5.24 -11.49
CA CYS A 178 -2.82 -5.36 -12.08
C CYS A 178 -3.91 -5.40 -11.01
N GLN A 179 -3.69 -6.11 -9.90
CA GLN A 179 -4.64 -6.15 -8.79
C GLN A 179 -4.82 -4.80 -8.08
N GLY A 180 -3.71 -4.07 -7.87
CA GLY A 180 -3.74 -2.75 -7.26
C GLY A 180 -4.46 -1.73 -8.14
N LEU A 181 -4.14 -1.72 -9.43
CA LEU A 181 -4.82 -0.87 -10.41
C LEU A 181 -6.31 -1.24 -10.55
N LEU A 182 -6.64 -2.53 -10.57
CA LEU A 182 -8.02 -3.00 -10.60
C LEU A 182 -8.82 -2.42 -9.41
N TRP A 183 -8.29 -2.49 -8.19
CA TRP A 183 -8.96 -1.91 -7.02
C TRP A 183 -9.12 -0.39 -7.12
N ILE A 184 -8.14 0.31 -7.69
CA ILE A 184 -8.21 1.76 -7.89
C ILE A 184 -9.28 2.10 -8.93
N PHE A 185 -9.29 1.39 -10.06
CA PHE A 185 -10.25 1.56 -11.16
C PHE A 185 -11.68 1.28 -10.68
N GLU A 186 -11.88 0.17 -9.97
CA GLU A 186 -13.16 -0.16 -9.33
C GLU A 186 -13.63 0.94 -8.37
N ARG A 187 -12.71 1.53 -7.58
CA ARG A 187 -13.06 2.58 -6.63
C ARG A 187 -13.43 3.90 -7.32
N MET A 188 -12.77 4.25 -8.42
CA MET A 188 -13.05 5.49 -9.15
C MET A 188 -14.18 5.35 -10.18
N GLY A 189 -14.52 4.11 -10.58
CA GLY A 189 -15.54 3.80 -11.59
C GLY A 189 -15.08 4.01 -13.04
N MET A 190 -13.80 4.27 -13.26
CA MET A 190 -13.21 4.63 -14.56
C MET A 190 -11.79 4.07 -14.69
N ALA A 191 -11.29 3.95 -15.92
CA ALA A 191 -9.88 3.68 -16.23
C ALA A 191 -9.25 4.91 -16.90
N PRO A 192 -7.96 5.25 -16.63
CA PRO A 192 -7.31 6.38 -17.27
C PRO A 192 -7.15 6.12 -18.78
N ARG A 193 -6.92 7.18 -19.58
CA ARG A 193 -6.53 6.97 -20.99
C ARG A 193 -5.08 6.53 -21.12
N VAL A 194 -4.22 7.11 -20.28
CA VAL A 194 -2.78 6.84 -20.25
C VAL A 194 -2.34 6.61 -18.82
N ALA A 195 -1.62 5.51 -18.60
CA ALA A 195 -0.96 5.22 -17.33
C ALA A 195 0.55 5.25 -17.55
N VAL A 196 1.23 6.17 -16.86
CA VAL A 196 2.67 6.35 -16.91
C VAL A 196 3.31 5.56 -15.78
N PHE A 197 4.23 4.67 -16.11
CA PHE A 197 4.98 3.88 -15.14
C PHE A 197 6.45 4.31 -15.14
N ASP A 198 7.06 4.38 -13.96
CA ASP A 198 8.52 4.29 -13.87
C ASP A 198 8.94 2.82 -14.12
N ASN A 199 10.20 2.58 -14.48
CA ASN A 199 10.71 1.29 -14.98
C ASN A 199 10.37 0.10 -14.04
N ALA A 200 9.21 -0.52 -14.23
CA ALA A 200 8.61 -1.46 -13.28
C ALA A 200 8.63 -2.87 -13.87
N THR A 201 9.45 -3.75 -13.30
CA THR A 201 9.58 -5.16 -13.72
C THR A 201 8.24 -5.90 -13.83
N GLY A 202 7.23 -5.57 -13.01
CA GLY A 202 5.89 -6.14 -13.09
C GLY A 202 5.04 -5.67 -14.29
N VAL A 203 5.34 -4.51 -14.88
CA VAL A 203 4.60 -3.96 -16.04
C VAL A 203 5.39 -4.20 -17.32
N GLY A 204 6.71 -4.06 -17.23
CA GLY A 204 7.63 -4.08 -18.33
C GLY A 204 8.74 -3.05 -18.14
N HIS A 205 9.79 -3.17 -18.95
CA HIS A 205 10.84 -2.17 -19.03
C HIS A 205 11.05 -1.72 -20.46
N ARG A 206 11.50 -0.48 -20.65
CA ARG A 206 11.93 -0.02 -21.96
C ARG A 206 13.28 -0.67 -22.28
N ARG A 207 13.40 -1.27 -23.46
CA ARG A 207 14.67 -1.78 -23.99
C ARG A 207 15.50 -0.61 -24.55
N PRO A 208 16.84 -0.75 -24.61
CA PRO A 208 17.72 0.27 -25.18
C PRO A 208 17.36 0.67 -26.62
N GLU A 209 16.75 -0.25 -27.37
CA GLU A 209 16.29 -0.08 -28.75
C GLU A 209 14.98 0.75 -28.88
N GLY A 210 14.44 1.24 -27.76
CA GLY A 210 13.25 2.10 -27.73
C GLY A 210 11.92 1.34 -27.64
N THR A 211 11.89 0.03 -27.85
CA THR A 211 10.72 -0.85 -27.66
C THR A 211 10.50 -1.17 -26.17
N ALA A 212 9.23 -1.30 -25.74
CA ALA A 212 8.90 -1.69 -24.37
C ALA A 212 8.65 -3.21 -24.29
N ALA A 213 9.43 -3.93 -23.49
CA ALA A 213 9.16 -5.32 -23.17
C ALA A 213 8.14 -5.36 -22.04
N ARG A 214 6.90 -5.77 -22.35
CA ARG A 214 5.80 -5.83 -21.38
C ARG A 214 5.57 -7.26 -20.92
N THR A 215 5.14 -7.41 -19.67
CA THR A 215 4.66 -8.72 -19.21
C THR A 215 3.34 -9.04 -19.92
N ARG A 216 3.08 -10.33 -20.18
CA ARG A 216 1.85 -10.76 -20.87
C ARG A 216 0.61 -10.31 -20.11
N LEU A 217 0.61 -10.48 -18.79
CA LEU A 217 -0.50 -10.10 -17.92
C LEU A 217 -0.78 -8.58 -17.98
N SER A 218 0.27 -7.74 -17.86
CA SER A 218 0.14 -6.29 -17.98
C SER A 218 -0.44 -5.87 -19.33
N SER A 219 0.00 -6.50 -20.42
CA SER A 219 -0.51 -6.22 -21.78
C SER A 219 -1.99 -6.57 -21.91
N LEU A 220 -2.42 -7.71 -21.37
CA LEU A 220 -3.82 -8.12 -21.35
C LEU A 220 -4.67 -7.18 -20.47
N PHE A 221 -4.14 -6.73 -19.34
CA PHE A 221 -4.81 -5.77 -18.45
C PHE A 221 -5.05 -4.43 -19.15
N CYS A 222 -4.03 -3.91 -19.84
CA CYS A 222 -4.15 -2.69 -20.64
C CYS A 222 -5.17 -2.85 -21.77
N ALA A 223 -5.15 -3.98 -22.48
CA ALA A 223 -6.10 -4.27 -23.57
C ALA A 223 -7.54 -4.38 -23.05
N HIS A 224 -7.73 -5.03 -21.90
CA HIS A 224 -9.05 -5.19 -21.29
C HIS A 224 -9.67 -3.85 -20.90
N HIS A 225 -8.89 -2.96 -20.27
CA HIS A 225 -9.37 -1.64 -19.84
C HIS A 225 -9.21 -0.53 -20.90
N GLY A 226 -8.57 -0.81 -22.03
CA GLY A 226 -8.41 0.12 -23.16
C GLY A 226 -7.41 1.26 -22.97
N PHE A 227 -6.59 1.24 -21.91
CA PHE A 227 -5.63 2.32 -21.63
C PHE A 227 -4.24 2.07 -22.20
N GLY A 228 -3.54 3.15 -22.56
CA GLY A 228 -2.18 3.10 -23.08
C GLY A 228 -1.13 3.18 -21.97
N PRO A 229 -0.27 2.17 -21.76
CA PRO A 229 0.84 2.29 -20.81
C PRO A 229 2.02 3.02 -21.45
N ARG A 230 2.51 4.06 -20.78
CA ARG A 230 3.70 4.84 -21.16
C ARG A 230 4.81 4.60 -20.15
N PHE A 231 6.04 4.41 -20.62
CA PHE A 231 7.22 4.34 -19.75
C PHE A 231 8.01 5.63 -19.89
N ARG A 232 8.50 6.17 -18.78
CA ARG A 232 9.26 7.43 -18.78
C ARG A 232 10.64 7.27 -19.44
N ASP A 233 11.16 8.35 -20.01
CA ASP A 233 12.53 8.43 -20.51
C ASP A 233 13.53 8.65 -19.35
N PRO A 234 14.64 7.89 -19.24
CA PRO A 234 15.65 8.05 -18.20
C PRO A 234 16.19 9.48 -18.05
N TYR A 235 16.16 10.28 -19.12
CA TYR A 235 16.70 11.65 -19.15
C TYR A 235 15.65 12.74 -18.90
N SER A 236 14.40 12.37 -18.61
CA SER A 236 13.27 13.29 -18.40
C SER A 236 12.90 13.46 -16.91
N GLY A 237 13.87 13.89 -16.10
CA GLY A 237 13.68 14.11 -14.64
C GLY A 237 12.54 15.07 -14.28
N HIS A 238 12.13 15.94 -15.21
CA HIS A 238 11.07 16.91 -14.99
C HIS A 238 9.65 16.31 -14.98
N GLU A 239 9.42 15.16 -15.65
CA GLU A 239 8.12 14.48 -15.63
C GLU A 239 7.79 13.81 -14.28
N LYS A 240 8.79 13.66 -13.41
CA LYS A 240 8.79 12.77 -12.24
C LYS A 240 8.19 13.36 -10.96
N GLY A 241 8.00 14.67 -10.90
CA GLY A 241 7.66 15.37 -9.67
C GLY A 241 6.32 15.00 -9.03
N SER A 242 5.28 14.66 -9.81
CA SER A 242 3.93 14.40 -9.26
C SER A 242 3.88 13.08 -8.48
N VAL A 243 4.31 11.98 -9.10
CA VAL A 243 4.21 10.66 -8.45
C VAL A 243 5.21 10.50 -7.31
N GLU A 244 6.44 11.05 -7.41
CA GLU A 244 7.39 11.04 -6.30
C GLU A 244 6.86 11.82 -5.08
N ASN A 245 6.25 12.99 -5.34
CA ASN A 245 5.58 13.75 -4.28
C ASN A 245 4.44 12.93 -3.66
N ALA A 246 3.63 12.26 -4.48
CA ALA A 246 2.52 11.43 -4.03
C ALA A 246 2.99 10.23 -3.19
N VAL A 247 4.07 9.55 -3.59
CA VAL A 247 4.69 8.46 -2.82
C VAL A 247 5.20 8.98 -1.47
N GLY A 248 5.92 10.10 -1.47
CA GLY A 248 6.39 10.73 -0.24
C GLY A 248 5.23 11.19 0.67
N PHE A 249 4.17 11.73 0.08
CA PHE A 249 2.96 12.13 0.80
C PHE A 249 2.26 10.92 1.43
N ALA A 250 2.05 9.85 0.67
CA ALA A 250 1.44 8.61 1.15
C ALA A 250 2.25 8.02 2.31
N GLY A 251 3.58 7.96 2.17
CA GLY A 251 4.47 7.51 3.22
C GLY A 251 4.33 8.32 4.52
N ARG A 252 4.24 9.66 4.42
CA ARG A 252 4.17 10.55 5.60
C ARG A 252 2.80 10.67 6.24
N ASN A 253 1.72 10.54 5.46
CA ASN A 253 0.36 10.86 5.92
C ASN A 253 -0.61 9.68 5.95
N LEU A 254 -0.34 8.61 5.19
CA LEU A 254 -1.22 7.43 5.08
C LEU A 254 -0.59 6.15 5.65
N MET A 255 0.74 6.14 5.80
CA MET A 255 1.50 5.01 6.35
C MET A 255 2.06 5.31 7.76
N VAL A 256 1.68 6.44 8.36
CA VAL A 256 2.09 6.88 9.71
C VAL A 256 0.85 7.30 10.51
N PRO A 257 0.66 6.82 11.75
CA PRO A 257 1.45 5.77 12.41
C PRO A 257 1.37 4.44 11.65
N MET A 258 2.23 3.47 12.01
CA MET A 258 2.33 2.20 11.30
C MET A 258 0.94 1.55 11.16
N PRO A 259 0.43 1.32 9.94
CA PRO A 259 -0.93 0.85 9.73
C PRO A 259 -1.07 -0.63 10.10
N SER A 260 -2.24 -1.00 10.64
CA SER A 260 -2.62 -2.37 10.94
C SER A 260 -3.92 -2.76 10.23
N ALA A 261 -3.98 -3.96 9.66
CA ALA A 261 -5.18 -4.52 9.04
C ALA A 261 -5.20 -6.05 9.07
N GLY A 262 -6.41 -6.64 9.09
CA GLY A 262 -6.56 -8.10 9.05
C GLY A 262 -6.15 -8.75 7.73
N SER A 263 -6.07 -8.00 6.63
CA SER A 263 -5.60 -8.48 5.32
C SER A 263 -5.21 -7.31 4.40
N PHE A 264 -4.48 -7.60 3.32
CA PHE A 264 -4.19 -6.59 2.28
C PHE A 264 -5.46 -6.01 1.65
N ARG A 265 -6.51 -6.81 1.45
CA ARG A 265 -7.83 -6.33 0.97
C ARG A 265 -8.43 -5.30 1.91
N ALA A 266 -8.47 -5.59 3.22
CA ALA A 266 -8.95 -4.65 4.22
C ALA A 266 -8.09 -3.38 4.25
N SER A 267 -6.77 -3.55 4.14
CA SER A 267 -5.79 -2.48 4.06
C SER A 267 -5.99 -1.55 2.84
N ALA A 268 -6.32 -2.11 1.68
CA ALA A 268 -6.58 -1.35 0.46
C ALA A 268 -7.83 -0.49 0.61
N ARG A 269 -8.94 -1.05 1.12
CA ARG A 269 -10.18 -0.31 1.38
C ARG A 269 -9.95 0.89 2.30
N VAL A 270 -9.30 0.67 3.46
CA VAL A 270 -9.03 1.74 4.43
C VAL A 270 -8.18 2.87 3.84
N ARG A 271 -7.17 2.54 3.00
CA ARG A 271 -6.34 3.55 2.37
C ARG A 271 -7.06 4.32 1.27
N LEU A 272 -7.88 3.64 0.47
CA LEU A 272 -8.72 4.29 -0.53
C LEU A 272 -9.72 5.26 0.13
N ASP A 273 -10.32 4.88 1.26
CA ASP A 273 -11.19 5.77 2.05
C ASP A 273 -10.40 6.97 2.60
N ALA A 274 -9.18 6.74 3.09
CA ALA A 274 -8.31 7.82 3.60
C ALA A 274 -7.91 8.81 2.49
N CYS A 275 -7.63 8.32 1.28
CA CYS A 275 -7.36 9.16 0.12
C CYS A 275 -8.54 10.08 -0.21
N GLU A 276 -9.78 9.61 -0.11
CA GLU A 276 -10.97 10.44 -0.36
C GLU A 276 -11.15 11.53 0.69
N ARG A 277 -10.90 11.22 1.96
CA ARG A 277 -10.91 12.24 3.03
C ARG A 277 -9.88 13.34 2.77
N VAL A 278 -8.67 12.96 2.34
CA VAL A 278 -7.62 13.93 1.98
C VAL A 278 -8.02 14.75 0.75
N ALA A 279 -8.71 14.14 -0.21
CA ALA A 279 -9.18 14.81 -1.42
C ALA A 279 -10.33 15.81 -1.17
N GLY A 280 -10.97 15.77 0.00
CA GLY A 280 -11.93 16.78 0.42
C GLY A 280 -11.31 18.14 0.76
N SER A 281 -9.99 18.21 0.91
CA SER A 281 -9.28 19.47 1.10
C SER A 281 -9.07 20.24 -0.20
N ASP A 282 -8.94 21.56 -0.09
CA ASP A 282 -8.72 22.45 -1.22
C ASP A 282 -7.47 22.08 -2.03
N HIS A 283 -7.58 22.23 -3.34
CA HIS A 283 -6.48 22.01 -4.26
C HIS A 283 -5.38 23.06 -4.05
N CYS A 284 -4.11 22.66 -4.21
CA CYS A 284 -2.97 23.52 -3.89
C CYS A 284 -2.87 24.80 -4.75
N ARG A 285 -3.62 24.87 -5.85
CA ARG A 285 -3.63 25.98 -6.82
C ARG A 285 -5.03 26.50 -7.13
N HIS A 286 -6.06 25.75 -6.77
CA HIS A 286 -7.45 26.09 -7.09
C HIS A 286 -8.23 26.09 -5.79
N ASP A 287 -9.08 27.10 -5.59
CA ASP A 287 -9.88 27.26 -4.37
C ASP A 287 -11.12 26.34 -4.40
N VAL A 288 -10.89 25.09 -4.80
CA VAL A 288 -11.89 24.03 -4.90
C VAL A 288 -11.29 22.72 -4.40
N PRO A 289 -12.08 21.83 -3.78
CA PRO A 289 -11.61 20.53 -3.33
C PRO A 289 -10.99 19.69 -4.45
N VAL A 290 -9.93 18.95 -4.13
CA VAL A 290 -9.29 17.99 -5.06
C VAL A 290 -10.31 16.99 -5.62
N ILE A 291 -11.26 16.55 -4.81
CA ILE A 291 -12.29 15.60 -5.21
C ILE A 291 -13.21 16.16 -6.30
N GLU A 292 -13.56 17.45 -6.26
CA GLU A 292 -14.42 18.08 -7.28
C GLU A 292 -13.70 18.17 -8.62
N LEU A 293 -12.41 18.55 -8.61
CA LEU A 293 -11.57 18.54 -9.81
C LEU A 293 -11.42 17.12 -10.37
N PHE A 294 -11.29 16.11 -9.51
CA PHE A 294 -11.17 14.72 -9.93
C PHE A 294 -12.47 14.19 -10.53
N GLU A 295 -13.64 14.54 -10.00
CA GLU A 295 -14.92 14.16 -10.61
C GLU A 295 -15.07 14.76 -12.00
N ALA A 296 -14.70 16.03 -12.21
CA ALA A 296 -14.64 16.63 -13.55
C ALA A 296 -13.57 15.99 -14.45
N GLU A 297 -12.45 15.53 -13.88
CA GLU A 297 -11.39 14.84 -14.63
C GLU A 297 -11.87 13.50 -15.21
N LYS A 298 -12.83 12.82 -14.57
CA LYS A 298 -13.36 11.52 -15.03
C LYS A 298 -14.03 11.60 -16.40
N ASP A 299 -14.55 12.75 -16.82
CA ASP A 299 -15.11 12.94 -18.16
C ASP A 299 -14.08 12.71 -19.27
N HIS A 300 -12.79 12.82 -18.93
CA HIS A 300 -11.67 12.56 -19.83
C HIS A 300 -11.12 11.13 -19.73
N MET A 301 -11.76 10.24 -18.98
CA MET A 301 -11.33 8.86 -18.75
C MET A 301 -12.13 7.86 -19.60
N LEU A 302 -11.89 6.57 -19.41
CA LEU A 302 -12.55 5.46 -20.09
C LEU A 302 -13.53 4.77 -19.13
N PRO A 303 -14.72 4.37 -19.59
CA PRO A 303 -15.63 3.54 -18.80
C PRO A 303 -15.00 2.17 -18.53
N LEU A 304 -15.33 1.57 -17.38
CA LEU A 304 -14.88 0.22 -17.07
C LEU A 304 -15.57 -0.83 -17.96
N PRO A 305 -14.87 -1.91 -18.34
CA PRO A 305 -15.49 -3.06 -19.00
C PRO A 305 -16.57 -3.70 -18.13
N GLY A 306 -17.62 -4.25 -18.76
CA GLY A 306 -18.72 -4.92 -18.04
C GLY A 306 -18.32 -6.26 -17.39
N VAL A 307 -17.18 -6.82 -17.78
CA VAL A 307 -16.60 -8.03 -17.18
C VAL A 307 -15.39 -7.63 -16.37
N ARG A 308 -15.28 -8.13 -15.14
CA ARG A 308 -14.13 -7.88 -14.27
C ARG A 308 -12.90 -8.63 -14.77
N PHE A 309 -11.75 -7.96 -14.85
CA PHE A 309 -10.48 -8.62 -15.14
C PHE A 309 -10.06 -9.54 -13.99
N ASP A 310 -9.47 -10.69 -14.32
CA ASP A 310 -8.82 -11.59 -13.37
C ASP A 310 -7.29 -11.45 -13.48
N PRO A 311 -6.60 -10.80 -12.51
CA PRO A 311 -5.13 -10.65 -12.47
C PRO A 311 -4.39 -11.97 -12.21
N CYS A 312 -4.54 -12.93 -13.13
CA CYS A 312 -3.99 -14.28 -13.02
C CYS A 312 -2.88 -14.52 -14.05
N ASP A 313 -1.69 -14.86 -13.55
CA ASP A 313 -0.56 -15.30 -14.37
C ASP A 313 -0.53 -16.83 -14.47
N TRP A 314 -0.92 -17.36 -15.62
CA TRP A 314 -0.94 -18.80 -15.87
C TRP A 314 0.45 -19.33 -16.22
N ARG A 315 0.93 -20.31 -15.44
CA ARG A 315 2.26 -20.90 -15.56
C ARG A 315 2.19 -22.40 -15.78
N SER A 316 3.03 -22.93 -16.66
CA SER A 316 3.28 -24.37 -16.72
C SER A 316 4.29 -24.77 -15.65
N VAL A 317 3.87 -25.65 -14.74
CA VAL A 317 4.67 -26.10 -13.60
C VAL A 317 4.81 -27.61 -13.63
N LYS A 318 5.97 -28.13 -13.23
CA LYS A 318 6.18 -29.57 -13.01
C LYS A 318 6.08 -29.87 -11.53
N THR A 319 5.18 -30.77 -11.15
CA THR A 319 5.10 -31.24 -9.77
C THR A 319 6.23 -32.19 -9.44
N ASP A 320 6.64 -32.25 -8.18
CA ASP A 320 7.63 -33.20 -7.69
C ASP A 320 7.07 -34.62 -7.44
N LYS A 321 7.85 -35.47 -6.78
CA LYS A 321 7.48 -36.86 -6.46
C LYS A 321 6.29 -36.99 -5.50
N THR A 322 5.99 -35.94 -4.73
CA THR A 322 4.84 -35.92 -3.80
C THR A 322 3.62 -35.24 -4.41
N GLY A 323 3.75 -34.64 -5.60
CA GLY A 323 2.67 -33.93 -6.27
C GLY A 323 2.56 -32.48 -5.83
N ALA A 324 3.65 -31.85 -5.37
CA ALA A 324 3.70 -30.43 -5.06
C ALA A 324 4.32 -29.64 -6.23
N ALA A 325 3.74 -28.50 -6.57
CA ALA A 325 4.25 -27.55 -7.55
C ALA A 325 5.03 -26.43 -6.85
N THR A 326 6.25 -26.13 -7.32
CA THR A 326 7.03 -25.00 -6.81
C THR A 326 6.72 -23.74 -7.63
N ILE A 327 6.24 -22.69 -6.97
CA ILE A 327 5.95 -21.38 -7.56
C ILE A 327 6.56 -20.32 -6.65
N ASP A 328 7.36 -19.41 -7.21
CA ASP A 328 8.05 -18.33 -6.47
C ASP A 328 8.77 -18.82 -5.20
N ALA A 329 9.53 -19.92 -5.33
CA ALA A 329 10.27 -20.58 -4.24
C ALA A 329 9.40 -21.18 -3.11
N ASN A 330 8.07 -21.23 -3.27
CA ASN A 330 7.14 -21.86 -2.33
C ASN A 330 6.50 -23.10 -2.94
N ARG A 331 6.25 -24.12 -2.12
CA ARG A 331 5.67 -25.40 -2.56
C ARG A 331 4.17 -25.45 -2.27
N TYR A 332 3.39 -25.62 -3.32
CA TYR A 332 1.94 -25.72 -3.28
C TYR A 332 1.49 -27.15 -3.59
N PRO A 333 0.58 -27.74 -2.80
CA PRO A 333 0.14 -29.11 -3.00
C PRO A 333 -0.83 -29.16 -4.18
N ALA A 334 -0.61 -30.08 -5.12
CA ALA A 334 -1.66 -30.54 -6.04
C ALA A 334 -2.15 -31.95 -5.62
N GLY A 335 -1.27 -32.71 -4.96
CA GLY A 335 -1.58 -34.01 -4.41
C GLY A 335 -1.00 -35.17 -5.21
N PRO A 336 -0.98 -36.38 -4.64
CA PRO A 336 -0.17 -37.51 -5.13
C PRO A 336 -0.61 -38.06 -6.48
N LYS A 337 -1.88 -37.85 -6.82
CA LYS A 337 -2.45 -38.19 -8.13
C LYS A 337 -1.62 -37.55 -9.25
N TRP A 338 -1.12 -36.35 -8.99
CA TRP A 338 -0.44 -35.51 -9.97
C TRP A 338 1.08 -35.60 -9.93
N ARG A 339 1.67 -36.51 -9.13
CA ARG A 339 3.14 -36.60 -8.97
C ARG A 339 3.88 -36.65 -10.32
N SER A 340 4.99 -35.92 -10.41
CA SER A 340 5.84 -35.85 -11.60
C SER A 340 5.14 -35.41 -12.90
N MET A 341 3.92 -34.88 -12.84
CA MET A 341 3.17 -34.39 -14.01
C MET A 341 3.45 -32.90 -14.27
N ARG A 342 3.19 -32.47 -15.51
CA ARG A 342 3.10 -31.05 -15.85
C ARG A 342 1.65 -30.58 -15.69
N LEU A 343 1.46 -29.53 -14.90
CA LEU A 343 0.18 -28.91 -14.62
C LEU A 343 0.20 -27.45 -15.08
N GLN A 344 -0.98 -26.84 -15.15
CA GLN A 344 -1.11 -25.39 -15.18
C GLN A 344 -1.31 -24.88 -13.75
N ALA A 345 -0.79 -23.70 -13.45
CA ALA A 345 -1.04 -23.03 -12.19
C ALA A 345 -1.36 -21.56 -12.45
N GLY A 346 -2.54 -21.14 -12.00
CA GLY A 346 -2.94 -19.74 -12.00
C GLY A 346 -2.36 -19.05 -10.78
N ALA A 347 -1.42 -18.13 -10.97
CA ALA A 347 -0.87 -17.34 -9.88
C ALA A 347 -1.63 -16.01 -9.78
N ARG A 348 -2.37 -15.79 -8.69
CA ARG A 348 -3.00 -14.51 -8.34
C ARG A 348 -2.31 -13.91 -7.13
N VAL A 349 -2.67 -12.69 -6.71
CA VAL A 349 -2.01 -12.04 -5.57
C VAL A 349 -2.21 -12.79 -4.25
N PHE A 350 -3.40 -13.39 -4.05
CA PHE A 350 -3.78 -14.00 -2.77
C PHE A 350 -3.91 -15.52 -2.82
N GLU A 351 -3.86 -16.12 -4.00
CA GLU A 351 -4.10 -17.56 -4.17
C GLU A 351 -3.30 -18.11 -5.35
N ILE A 352 -3.04 -19.40 -5.27
CA ILE A 352 -2.50 -20.21 -6.37
C ILE A 352 -3.56 -21.25 -6.73
N GLU A 353 -3.82 -21.42 -8.02
CA GLU A 353 -4.82 -22.36 -8.54
C GLU A 353 -4.14 -23.41 -9.44
N PRO A 354 -3.67 -24.55 -8.89
CA PRO A 354 -3.23 -25.67 -9.71
C PRO A 354 -4.41 -26.30 -10.45
N ARG A 355 -4.24 -26.54 -11.75
CA ARG A 355 -5.22 -27.21 -12.61
C ARG A 355 -4.67 -28.49 -13.20
N GLY A 356 -5.53 -29.49 -13.27
CA GLY A 356 -5.26 -30.75 -13.94
C GLY A 356 -5.10 -30.57 -15.45
N PRO A 357 -4.61 -31.60 -16.16
CA PRO A 357 -4.50 -31.60 -17.62
C PRO A 357 -5.84 -31.37 -18.33
N ASP A 358 -6.95 -31.77 -17.71
CA ASP A 358 -8.30 -31.62 -18.25
C ASP A 358 -8.92 -30.24 -17.92
N GLY A 359 -8.16 -29.39 -17.22
CA GLY A 359 -8.54 -28.02 -16.87
C GLY A 359 -9.34 -27.89 -15.58
N GLU A 360 -9.52 -28.97 -14.82
CA GLU A 360 -10.20 -28.95 -13.54
C GLU A 360 -9.33 -28.31 -12.44
N THR A 361 -9.95 -27.49 -11.59
CA THR A 361 -9.27 -26.91 -10.43
C THR A 361 -9.04 -27.99 -9.38
N ILE A 362 -7.77 -28.17 -9.00
CA ILE A 362 -7.37 -29.21 -8.04
C ILE A 362 -7.54 -28.71 -6.61
N THR A 363 -7.02 -27.51 -6.33
CA THR A 363 -7.12 -26.82 -5.04
C THR A 363 -6.84 -25.32 -5.25
N THR A 364 -7.07 -24.49 -4.23
CA THR A 364 -6.82 -23.05 -4.26
C THR A 364 -6.13 -22.56 -2.98
N PRO A 365 -4.89 -23.02 -2.71
CA PRO A 365 -4.12 -22.56 -1.55
C PRO A 365 -3.87 -21.05 -1.57
N GLU A 366 -3.81 -20.44 -0.38
CA GLU A 366 -3.39 -19.05 -0.21
C GLU A 366 -1.94 -18.88 -0.71
N ARG A 367 -1.68 -17.82 -1.48
CA ARG A 367 -0.34 -17.53 -1.98
C ARG A 367 0.56 -17.01 -0.86
N ILE A 368 1.69 -17.68 -0.70
CA ILE A 368 2.75 -17.28 0.22
C ILE A 368 3.67 -16.29 -0.49
N TRP A 369 3.95 -15.18 0.20
CA TRP A 369 4.90 -14.16 -0.25
C TRP A 369 6.18 -14.22 0.56
N GLY A 370 7.33 -14.12 -0.13
CA GLY A 370 8.63 -14.36 0.47
C GLY A 370 9.01 -15.84 0.37
N HIS A 371 9.66 -16.37 1.41
CA HIS A 371 10.11 -17.76 1.45
C HIS A 371 9.54 -18.46 2.68
N SER A 372 8.83 -19.56 2.48
CA SER A 372 8.49 -20.54 3.51
C SER A 372 9.37 -21.77 3.35
N ALA A 373 10.03 -22.19 4.44
CA ALA A 373 10.78 -23.45 4.48
C ALA A 373 9.83 -24.66 4.48
N GLU A 374 8.63 -24.50 5.02
CA GLU A 374 7.64 -25.58 5.12
C GLU A 374 6.72 -25.58 3.89
N PRO A 375 6.51 -26.74 3.24
CA PRO A 375 5.52 -26.87 2.18
C PRO A 375 4.14 -26.55 2.72
N GLN A 376 3.32 -25.85 1.93
CA GLN A 376 1.93 -25.68 2.29
C GLN A 376 1.26 -27.06 2.23
N ALA A 377 0.76 -27.53 3.37
CA ALA A 377 0.00 -28.75 3.45
C ALA A 377 -1.45 -28.44 3.05
N ASP A 378 -1.99 -29.20 2.09
CA ASP A 378 -3.43 -29.31 1.93
C ASP A 378 -3.85 -30.57 2.71
N PRO A 379 -4.57 -30.41 3.83
CA PRO A 379 -4.90 -31.56 4.64
C PRO A 379 -5.76 -32.58 3.92
N ALA A 380 -6.60 -32.17 2.97
CA ALA A 380 -7.41 -33.10 2.18
C ALA A 380 -6.55 -33.98 1.26
N SER A 381 -5.55 -33.40 0.58
CA SER A 381 -4.61 -34.13 -0.27
C SER A 381 -3.76 -35.14 0.50
N LEU A 382 -3.35 -34.79 1.72
CA LEU A 382 -2.54 -35.67 2.55
C LEU A 382 -3.39 -36.75 3.24
N LEU A 383 -4.63 -36.45 3.68
CA LEU A 383 -5.60 -37.47 4.14
C LEU A 383 -5.82 -38.55 3.06
N ALA A 384 -5.83 -38.18 1.77
CA ALA A 384 -5.88 -39.15 0.67
C ALA A 384 -4.68 -40.11 0.62
N ILE A 385 -3.49 -39.65 1.00
CA ILE A 385 -2.30 -40.52 1.11
C ILE A 385 -2.44 -41.40 2.34
N ILE A 386 -2.81 -40.82 3.47
CA ILE A 386 -2.83 -41.54 4.74
C ILE A 386 -3.91 -42.63 4.70
N ALA A 387 -5.09 -42.37 4.14
CA ALA A 387 -6.10 -43.40 3.92
C ALA A 387 -5.56 -44.59 3.12
N ARG A 388 -4.75 -44.35 2.07
CA ARG A 388 -4.11 -45.42 1.28
C ARG A 388 -2.90 -46.07 1.96
N LYS A 389 -2.24 -45.34 2.87
CA LYS A 389 -1.04 -45.78 3.59
C LYS A 389 -1.16 -45.44 5.08
N PRO A 390 -2.04 -46.09 5.84
CA PRO A 390 -2.41 -45.64 7.20
C PRO A 390 -1.27 -45.65 8.22
N ARG A 391 -0.19 -46.38 7.92
CA ARG A 391 1.02 -46.44 8.74
C ARG A 391 1.75 -45.09 8.84
N ILE A 392 1.58 -44.19 7.88
CA ILE A 392 2.27 -42.88 7.88
C ILE A 392 1.58 -41.83 8.77
N TRP A 393 0.41 -42.15 9.35
CA TRP A 393 -0.38 -41.21 10.16
C TRP A 393 0.45 -40.56 11.29
N GLY A 394 1.17 -41.38 12.07
CA GLY A 394 1.96 -40.89 13.20
C GLY A 394 3.19 -40.04 12.80
N GLU A 395 3.60 -40.10 11.54
CA GLU A 395 4.72 -39.32 10.98
C GLU A 395 4.22 -38.17 10.09
N SER A 396 2.90 -38.01 9.96
CA SER A 396 2.30 -36.99 9.09
C SER A 396 2.27 -35.63 9.78
N PRO A 397 2.65 -34.54 9.09
CA PRO A 397 2.57 -33.19 9.65
C PRO A 397 1.15 -32.79 10.05
N ILE A 398 0.12 -33.34 9.40
CA ILE A 398 -1.29 -33.04 9.70
C ILE A 398 -1.78 -33.65 11.00
N GLY A 399 -1.15 -34.73 11.48
CA GLY A 399 -1.56 -35.33 12.76
C GLY A 399 -1.61 -34.29 13.88
N ASN A 400 -0.69 -33.31 13.86
CA ASN A 400 -0.62 -32.24 14.84
C ASN A 400 -1.60 -31.07 14.59
N ASP A 401 -2.15 -30.94 13.39
CA ASP A 401 -3.11 -29.88 13.03
C ASP A 401 -4.56 -30.23 13.42
N PHE A 402 -4.84 -31.50 13.73
CA PHE A 402 -6.15 -31.95 14.22
C PHE A 402 -6.30 -31.69 15.73
N PRO A 403 -7.51 -31.31 16.22
CA PRO A 403 -7.82 -31.30 17.65
C PRO A 403 -7.49 -32.66 18.29
N GLU A 404 -6.99 -32.65 19.52
CA GLU A 404 -6.53 -33.86 20.23
C GLU A 404 -7.62 -34.95 20.29
N THR A 405 -8.88 -34.54 20.42
CA THR A 405 -10.07 -35.40 20.39
C THR A 405 -10.20 -36.16 19.07
N VAL A 406 -9.94 -35.49 17.94
CA VAL A 406 -10.01 -36.08 16.59
C VAL A 406 -8.75 -36.89 16.28
N ARG A 407 -7.59 -36.48 16.81
CA ARG A 407 -6.31 -37.21 16.64
C ARG A 407 -6.27 -38.51 17.43
N ALA A 408 -6.81 -38.51 18.65
CA ALA A 408 -6.81 -39.65 19.56
C ALA A 408 -7.58 -40.87 19.00
N LEU A 409 -8.55 -40.65 18.12
CA LEU A 409 -9.33 -41.71 17.49
C LEU A 409 -8.48 -42.59 16.56
N PRO A 410 -7.90 -42.08 15.45
CA PRO A 410 -7.01 -42.86 14.59
C PRO A 410 -5.70 -43.28 15.27
N ASP A 411 -5.20 -42.57 16.28
CA ASP A 411 -3.99 -42.96 17.05
C ASP A 411 -4.16 -44.31 17.77
N ARG A 412 -5.38 -44.60 18.26
CA ARG A 412 -5.70 -45.85 18.98
C ARG A 412 -6.01 -47.02 18.05
N MET A 413 -6.18 -46.76 16.76
CA MET A 413 -6.55 -47.77 15.77
C MET A 413 -5.31 -48.41 15.15
N ASP A 414 -5.39 -49.70 14.81
CA ASP A 414 -4.37 -50.35 14.00
C ASP A 414 -4.42 -49.85 12.54
N ALA A 415 -3.38 -50.13 11.75
CA ALA A 415 -3.28 -49.60 10.40
C ALA A 415 -4.43 -50.05 9.46
N ARG A 416 -5.06 -51.20 9.71
CA ARG A 416 -6.15 -51.72 8.86
C ARG A 416 -7.47 -51.06 9.21
N THR A 417 -7.73 -50.81 10.49
CA THR A 417 -8.95 -50.14 10.97
C THR A 417 -8.89 -48.61 10.84
N ARG A 418 -7.68 -48.02 10.76
CA ARG A 418 -7.46 -46.57 10.57
C ARG A 418 -7.81 -46.05 9.17
N SER A 419 -7.82 -46.91 8.15
CA SER A 419 -8.06 -46.51 6.75
C SER A 419 -9.45 -45.90 6.53
N ASP A 420 -10.50 -46.58 7.01
CA ASP A 420 -11.88 -46.24 6.68
C ASP A 420 -12.34 -44.90 7.28
N PRO A 421 -12.07 -44.59 8.57
CA PRO A 421 -12.41 -43.28 9.13
C PRO A 421 -11.67 -42.14 8.44
N LEU A 422 -10.40 -42.34 8.04
CA LEU A 422 -9.64 -41.31 7.33
C LEU A 422 -10.17 -41.07 5.91
N ASP A 423 -10.62 -42.11 5.22
CA ASP A 423 -11.28 -41.94 3.91
C ASP A 423 -12.64 -41.27 4.03
N ASP A 424 -13.39 -41.55 5.08
CA ASP A 424 -14.67 -40.89 5.37
C ASP A 424 -14.49 -39.42 5.73
N ILE A 425 -13.50 -39.07 6.55
CA ILE A 425 -13.12 -37.69 6.84
C ILE A 425 -12.72 -36.99 5.55
N ARG A 426 -11.90 -37.63 4.70
CA ARG A 426 -11.52 -37.08 3.39
C ARG A 426 -12.72 -36.83 2.49
N ALA A 427 -13.65 -37.78 2.40
CA ALA A 427 -14.82 -37.67 1.56
C ALA A 427 -15.72 -36.51 2.00
N VAL A 428 -15.98 -36.38 3.30
CA VAL A 428 -16.80 -35.26 3.80
C VAL A 428 -16.06 -33.92 3.71
N ALA A 429 -14.75 -33.90 3.92
CA ALA A 429 -13.95 -32.68 3.78
C ALA A 429 -13.94 -32.14 2.33
N ALA A 430 -14.08 -33.01 1.33
CA ALA A 430 -14.23 -32.59 -0.06
C ALA A 430 -15.54 -31.82 -0.31
N ASP A 431 -16.62 -32.18 0.37
CA ASP A 431 -17.95 -31.59 0.17
C ASP A 431 -18.23 -30.41 1.11
N CYS A 432 -17.78 -30.49 2.37
CA CYS A 432 -18.12 -29.55 3.44
C CYS A 432 -16.94 -28.69 3.92
N GLY A 433 -15.75 -28.90 3.34
CA GLY A 433 -14.51 -28.28 3.81
C GLY A 433 -13.96 -28.93 5.08
N LEU A 434 -12.64 -28.86 5.24
CA LEU A 434 -11.94 -29.54 6.34
C LEU A 434 -12.35 -29.00 7.72
N ALA A 435 -12.44 -27.67 7.90
CA ALA A 435 -12.72 -27.08 9.21
C ALA A 435 -14.09 -27.53 9.78
N ALA A 436 -15.14 -27.53 8.95
CA ALA A 436 -16.46 -28.01 9.35
C ALA A 436 -16.46 -29.52 9.61
N THR A 437 -15.70 -30.28 8.79
CA THR A 437 -15.56 -31.73 8.93
C THR A 437 -14.84 -32.11 10.23
N VAL A 438 -13.73 -31.46 10.57
CA VAL A 438 -12.98 -31.67 11.81
C VAL A 438 -13.87 -31.43 13.02
N LYS A 439 -14.61 -30.31 13.04
CA LYS A 439 -15.54 -29.98 14.11
C LYS A 439 -16.70 -30.98 14.18
N ALA A 440 -17.16 -31.50 13.05
CA ALA A 440 -18.16 -32.56 13.00
C ALA A 440 -17.64 -33.87 13.60
N VAL A 441 -16.42 -34.29 13.25
CA VAL A 441 -15.79 -35.50 13.83
C VAL A 441 -15.63 -35.35 15.33
N GLU A 442 -15.16 -34.19 15.81
CA GLU A 442 -15.06 -33.88 17.24
C GLU A 442 -16.42 -34.00 17.92
N THR A 443 -17.47 -33.41 17.33
CA THR A 443 -18.84 -33.46 17.86
C THR A 443 -19.39 -34.88 17.92
N VAL A 444 -19.16 -35.69 16.88
CA VAL A 444 -19.62 -37.10 16.82
C VAL A 444 -18.88 -37.94 17.86
N THR A 445 -17.57 -37.75 17.98
CA THR A 445 -16.70 -38.44 18.95
C THR A 445 -17.09 -38.09 20.39
N ASN A 446 -17.29 -36.81 20.69
CA ASN A 446 -17.70 -36.35 22.02
C ASN A 446 -19.11 -36.82 22.40
N ALA A 447 -19.99 -37.04 21.41
CA ALA A 447 -21.31 -37.63 21.62
C ALA A 447 -21.27 -39.17 21.79
N GLY A 448 -20.10 -39.81 21.77
CA GLY A 448 -19.95 -41.25 21.90
C GLY A 448 -20.52 -42.05 20.72
N ARG A 449 -20.73 -41.41 19.56
CA ARG A 449 -21.28 -42.05 18.35
C ARG A 449 -20.15 -42.59 17.47
N THR A 450 -20.45 -43.62 16.70
CA THR A 450 -19.54 -44.15 15.68
C THR A 450 -19.21 -43.06 14.65
N VAL A 451 -17.92 -42.88 14.38
CA VAL A 451 -17.43 -41.93 13.39
C VAL A 451 -17.46 -42.61 12.01
N ASP A 452 -18.54 -42.37 11.27
CA ASP A 452 -18.73 -42.83 9.89
C ASP A 452 -19.10 -41.64 8.97
N ARG A 453 -19.00 -41.86 7.65
CA ARG A 453 -19.30 -40.84 6.64
C ARG A 453 -20.63 -40.10 6.85
N ALA A 454 -21.69 -40.83 7.20
CA ALA A 454 -23.04 -40.27 7.29
C ALA A 454 -23.18 -39.38 8.53
N ALA A 455 -22.65 -39.83 9.66
CA ALA A 455 -22.63 -39.06 10.91
C ALA A 455 -21.80 -37.78 10.76
N ILE A 456 -20.60 -37.88 10.17
CA ILE A 456 -19.72 -36.72 9.93
C ILE A 456 -20.39 -35.75 8.94
N GLY A 457 -20.91 -36.25 7.81
CA GLY A 457 -21.54 -35.43 6.78
C GLY A 457 -22.76 -34.66 7.28
N THR A 458 -23.62 -35.31 8.08
CA THR A 458 -24.80 -34.67 8.66
C THR A 458 -24.42 -33.58 9.65
N CYS A 459 -23.45 -33.83 10.53
CA CYS A 459 -22.97 -32.82 11.48
C CYS A 459 -22.23 -31.67 10.77
N ALA A 460 -21.42 -31.94 9.75
CA ALA A 460 -20.67 -30.91 9.02
C ALA A 460 -21.61 -29.93 8.30
N LYS A 461 -22.67 -30.43 7.65
CA LYS A 461 -23.69 -29.59 7.03
C LYS A 461 -24.43 -28.70 8.03
N ARG A 462 -24.82 -29.25 9.19
CA ARG A 462 -25.44 -28.47 10.28
C ARG A 462 -24.53 -27.36 10.82
N ILE A 463 -23.23 -27.66 10.94
CA ILE A 463 -22.22 -26.68 11.36
C ILE A 463 -22.09 -25.54 10.34
N LEU A 464 -22.11 -25.85 9.04
CA LEU A 464 -22.08 -24.85 7.97
C LEU A 464 -23.34 -23.98 7.93
N GLU A 465 -24.50 -24.56 8.27
CA GLU A 465 -25.78 -23.85 8.38
C GLU A 465 -25.92 -23.01 9.66
N GLY A 466 -24.94 -23.05 10.57
CA GLY A 466 -24.95 -22.27 11.81
C GLY A 466 -25.83 -22.86 12.92
N ALA A 467 -26.32 -24.09 12.77
CA ALA A 467 -27.08 -24.78 13.82
C ALA A 467 -26.12 -25.33 14.88
N GLY A 468 -26.05 -24.64 16.03
CA GLY A 468 -25.33 -25.11 17.21
C GLY A 468 -25.85 -26.48 17.72
N THR A 469 -25.00 -27.16 18.50
CA THR A 469 -25.16 -28.52 19.03
C THR A 469 -26.26 -28.71 20.08
N GLU A 470 -27.36 -27.97 20.01
CA GLU A 470 -28.59 -28.29 20.76
C GLU A 470 -29.61 -28.87 19.79
N GLY A 471 -29.34 -30.11 19.39
CA GLY A 471 -30.16 -30.85 18.44
C GLY A 471 -30.49 -32.24 18.96
N GLY A 472 -30.82 -32.35 20.25
CA GLY A 472 -31.79 -33.38 20.64
C GLY A 472 -33.12 -32.98 20.00
N GLN A 473 -33.81 -33.91 19.32
CA GLN A 473 -35.18 -33.64 18.91
C GLN A 473 -35.96 -33.28 20.19
N ASP A 474 -36.58 -32.09 20.23
CA ASP A 474 -37.49 -31.74 21.30
C ASP A 474 -38.75 -32.61 21.16
N LEU A 475 -38.71 -33.77 21.82
CA LEU A 475 -39.79 -34.73 21.84
C LEU A 475 -40.98 -34.24 22.70
N LYS A 476 -40.88 -33.09 23.38
CA LYS A 476 -42.02 -32.48 24.08
C LYS A 476 -43.18 -32.14 23.14
N ARG A 477 -42.91 -32.02 21.84
CA ARG A 477 -43.95 -31.86 20.82
C ARG A 477 -44.81 -33.12 20.64
N TYR A 478 -44.28 -34.30 21.00
CA TYR A 478 -45.00 -35.58 21.02
C TYR A 478 -45.73 -35.87 22.34
N ASP A 479 -45.36 -35.20 23.44
CA ASP A 479 -46.09 -35.29 24.73
C ASP A 479 -47.54 -34.82 24.59
N LYS A 480 -47.84 -33.96 23.61
CA LYS A 480 -49.21 -33.52 23.31
C LYS A 480 -50.08 -34.65 22.72
N TYR A 481 -49.49 -35.64 22.08
CA TYR A 481 -50.20 -36.78 21.49
C TYR A 481 -50.34 -37.98 22.46
N MET A 482 -49.63 -37.98 23.59
CA MET A 482 -49.70 -39.04 24.61
C MET A 482 -50.70 -38.73 25.75
N LYS A 483 -51.37 -37.56 25.73
CA LYS A 483 -52.35 -37.13 26.75
C LYS A 483 -53.83 -37.31 26.36
N GLU A 484 -54.12 -37.92 25.21
CA GLU A 484 -55.49 -38.23 24.77
C GLU A 484 -55.79 -39.75 24.81
N ALA A 485 -55.05 -40.52 25.62
CA ALA A 485 -55.24 -41.97 25.77
C ALA A 485 -55.33 -42.47 27.22
N GLU A 486 -55.79 -41.61 28.13
CA GLU A 486 -56.38 -41.96 29.44
C GLU A 486 -57.70 -41.20 29.59
#